data_AF-A0A2G9EGF6-F1
#
_entry.id   AF-A0A2G9EGF6-F1
#
_cell.length_a   1.000
_cell.length_b   1.000
_cell.length_c   1.000
_cell.angle_alpha   90.00
_cell.angle_beta   90.00
_cell.angle_gamma   90.00
#
_symmetry.space_group_name_H-M   'P 1'
#
loop_
_entity.id
_entity.type
_entity.pdbx_description
1 polymer ?
#
loop_
_entity_poly.entity_id
_entity_poly.type
_entity_poly.pdbx_seq_one_letter_code
_entity_poly.pdbx_strand_id
1 'polypeptide(L)'
;MLSNNTKFNLLLGDNFNKLVSLPTKQVIMRSILSVIDRDFIVSSNNSSLAELVQKLLDKVLNEKQEIVDIISDLFSMENKSDLSFYKEIFDSDMFSSIITTNFDYTLEENFLNLIKINTPFDVNNEESGKVAFYKIYGDYKDKDIDKFVLSSQDIKRIKVLGFYAKFWEKLRIEFNKRATIILGANLEDKEFLDILDFIMSKTDRLQTTYLYINDEIDKYMADKNITNFINKYSIEIIKGEAKDFIPNLKERFFDEKKSGDALQNFA
;
A
#
# COMPACT_ATOMS: atom_id res chain seq x y z
N MET A 1 -9.75 2.42 25.23
CA MET A 1 -9.91 0.96 25.31
C MET A 1 -10.52 0.48 24.00
N LEU A 2 -9.77 -0.28 23.21
CA LEU A 2 -10.28 -0.92 22.00
C LEU A 2 -11.00 -2.19 22.46
N SER A 3 -12.26 -2.39 22.05
CA SER A 3 -13.03 -3.59 22.40
C SER A 3 -12.43 -4.84 21.76
N ASN A 4 -12.68 -6.03 22.30
CA ASN A 4 -12.25 -7.35 21.77
C ASN A 4 -12.69 -7.67 20.31
N ASN A 5 -13.43 -6.76 19.65
CA ASN A 5 -13.85 -6.86 18.24
C ASN A 5 -13.20 -5.80 17.33
N THR A 6 -12.17 -5.11 17.81
CA THR A 6 -11.53 -4.03 17.05
C THR A 6 -10.64 -4.63 15.95
N LYS A 7 -11.00 -4.38 14.69
CA LYS A 7 -10.18 -4.71 13.52
C LYS A 7 -9.55 -3.45 12.93
N PHE A 8 -8.41 -3.61 12.27
CA PHE A 8 -7.66 -2.55 11.61
C PHE A 8 -7.87 -2.56 10.10
N ASN A 9 -7.51 -1.45 9.45
CA ASN A 9 -7.15 -1.46 8.04
C ASN A 9 -5.65 -1.77 7.93
N LEU A 10 -5.25 -2.62 7.00
CA LEU A 10 -3.85 -2.86 6.66
C LEU A 10 -3.53 -2.17 5.34
N LEU A 11 -2.53 -1.30 5.32
CA LEU A 11 -2.05 -0.66 4.11
C LEU A 11 -0.66 -1.17 3.77
N LEU A 12 -0.53 -1.85 2.64
CA LEU A 12 0.70 -2.44 2.14
C LEU A 12 1.37 -1.48 1.16
N GLY A 13 2.62 -1.10 1.46
CA GLY A 13 3.46 -0.31 0.57
C GLY A 13 4.41 -1.16 -0.28
N ASP A 14 5.20 -0.48 -1.10
CA ASP A 14 6.13 -1.12 -2.06
C ASP A 14 7.19 -2.02 -1.40
N ASN A 15 7.70 -1.64 -0.22
CA ASN A 15 8.68 -2.45 0.50
C ASN A 15 8.07 -3.76 1.05
N PHE A 16 6.74 -3.89 1.13
CA PHE A 16 6.09 -5.16 1.47
C PHE A 16 6.43 -6.25 0.44
N ASN A 17 6.58 -5.89 -0.84
CA ASN A 17 6.91 -6.86 -1.89
C ASN A 17 8.24 -7.59 -1.61
N LYS A 18 9.21 -6.92 -0.96
CA LYS A 18 10.46 -7.56 -0.51
C LYS A 18 10.20 -8.71 0.47
N LEU A 19 9.22 -8.56 1.37
CA LEU A 19 8.88 -9.56 2.38
C LEU A 19 8.27 -10.83 1.77
N VAL A 20 7.52 -10.67 0.68
CA VAL A 20 6.84 -11.76 -0.02
C VAL A 20 7.57 -12.20 -1.30
N SER A 21 8.84 -11.80 -1.46
CA SER A 21 9.69 -12.15 -2.61
C SER A 21 9.13 -11.72 -3.96
N LEU A 22 8.52 -10.54 -4.02
CA LEU A 22 7.96 -9.92 -5.23
C LEU A 22 8.77 -8.69 -5.69
N PRO A 23 8.74 -8.35 -6.98
CA PRO A 23 9.34 -7.13 -7.51
C PRO A 23 8.81 -5.87 -6.84
N THR A 24 9.70 -4.94 -6.50
CA THR A 24 9.34 -3.59 -6.06
C THR A 24 9.27 -2.63 -7.25
N LYS A 25 8.69 -1.44 -7.06
CA LYS A 25 8.71 -0.36 -8.07
C LYS A 25 10.13 -0.03 -8.52
N GLN A 26 11.12 -0.10 -7.62
CA GLN A 26 12.52 0.12 -7.99
C GLN A 26 13.05 -0.96 -8.96
N VAL A 27 12.67 -2.22 -8.75
CA VAL A 27 13.02 -3.32 -9.67
C VAL A 27 12.35 -3.10 -11.03
N ILE A 28 11.06 -2.76 -11.02
CA ILE A 28 10.29 -2.45 -12.24
C ILE A 28 10.96 -1.31 -13.03
N MET A 29 11.30 -0.20 -12.38
CA MET A 29 11.98 0.93 -13.02
C MET A 29 13.29 0.50 -13.68
N ARG A 30 14.09 -0.34 -13.02
CA ARG A 30 15.36 -0.82 -13.58
C ARG A 30 15.15 -1.66 -14.84
N SER A 31 14.15 -2.53 -14.85
CA SER A 31 13.86 -3.37 -16.01
C SER A 31 13.34 -2.55 -17.18
N ILE A 32 12.46 -1.57 -16.93
CA ILE A 32 12.03 -0.62 -17.96
C ILE A 32 13.24 0.13 -18.53
N LEU A 33 14.10 0.69 -17.68
CA LEU A 33 15.28 1.44 -18.11
C LEU A 33 16.32 0.59 -18.86
N SER A 34 16.37 -0.73 -18.64
CA SER A 34 17.32 -1.62 -19.33
C SER A 34 17.03 -1.82 -20.82
N VAL A 35 15.80 -1.53 -21.26
CA VAL A 35 15.38 -1.67 -22.66
C VAL A 35 15.31 -0.34 -23.42
N ILE A 36 15.68 0.77 -22.76
CA ILE A 36 15.64 2.13 -23.32
C ILE A 36 17.05 2.66 -23.56
N ASP A 37 17.20 3.54 -24.56
CA ASP A 37 18.47 4.21 -24.90
C ASP A 37 19.03 5.05 -23.73
N ARG A 38 20.36 5.07 -23.59
CA ARG A 38 21.10 5.69 -22.49
C ARG A 38 20.84 7.19 -22.35
N ASP A 39 20.56 7.89 -23.45
CA ASP A 39 20.32 9.33 -23.44
C ASP A 39 19.03 9.70 -22.68
N PHE A 40 18.04 8.80 -22.64
CA PHE A 40 16.81 9.02 -21.87
C PHE A 40 17.03 8.84 -20.36
N ILE A 41 17.92 7.91 -19.97
CA ILE A 41 18.21 7.56 -18.57
C ILE A 41 18.67 8.80 -17.78
N VAL A 42 19.55 9.61 -18.36
CA VAL A 42 20.10 10.80 -17.72
C VAL A 42 19.00 11.84 -17.40
N SER A 43 18.01 11.99 -18.30
CA SER A 43 16.88 12.93 -18.12
C SER A 43 15.79 12.43 -17.14
N SER A 44 15.89 11.17 -16.72
CA SER A 44 14.91 10.48 -15.88
C SER A 44 15.43 10.19 -14.47
N ASN A 45 16.66 10.57 -14.16
CA ASN A 45 17.23 10.49 -12.81
C ASN A 45 16.30 11.16 -11.79
N ASN A 46 15.98 10.43 -10.72
CA ASN A 46 15.07 10.83 -9.62
C ASN A 46 13.56 10.88 -9.94
N SER A 47 13.11 10.36 -11.08
CA SER A 47 11.66 10.26 -11.36
C SER A 47 11.02 9.15 -10.52
N SER A 48 9.76 9.31 -10.11
CA SER A 48 8.97 8.15 -9.65
C SER A 48 8.73 7.17 -10.80
N LEU A 49 8.23 5.96 -10.51
CA LEU A 49 7.84 5.04 -11.57
C LEU A 49 6.74 5.65 -12.47
N ALA A 50 5.74 6.30 -11.89
CA ALA A 50 4.67 6.89 -12.69
C ALA A 50 5.15 8.06 -13.55
N GLU A 51 6.08 8.87 -13.04
CA GLU A 51 6.70 9.94 -13.81
C GLU A 51 7.60 9.40 -14.94
N LEU A 52 8.35 8.34 -14.66
CA LEU A 52 9.17 7.65 -15.66
C LEU A 52 8.30 7.13 -16.81
N VAL A 53 7.21 6.43 -16.47
CA VAL A 53 6.25 5.90 -17.45
C VAL A 53 5.60 7.04 -18.22
N GLN A 54 5.21 8.13 -17.56
CA GLN A 54 4.65 9.29 -18.25
C GLN A 54 5.62 9.87 -19.28
N LYS A 55 6.90 10.03 -18.93
CA LYS A 55 7.93 10.54 -19.85
C LYS A 55 8.13 9.62 -21.06
N LEU A 56 7.98 8.31 -20.90
CA LEU A 56 8.09 7.35 -22.00
C LEU A 56 6.92 7.48 -22.97
N LEU A 57 5.71 7.57 -22.43
CA LEU A 57 4.49 7.77 -23.22
C LEU A 57 4.51 9.12 -23.95
N ASP A 58 4.89 10.21 -23.27
CA ASP A 58 4.94 11.56 -23.84
C ASP A 58 5.96 11.68 -24.99
N LYS A 59 7.07 10.95 -24.91
CA LYS A 59 8.08 10.90 -25.97
C LYS A 59 7.80 9.84 -27.04
N VAL A 60 6.71 9.08 -26.91
CA VAL A 60 6.35 7.96 -27.80
C VAL A 60 7.51 6.96 -27.93
N LEU A 61 8.24 6.74 -26.82
CA LEU A 61 9.35 5.78 -26.78
C LEU A 61 8.85 4.35 -26.60
N ASN A 62 7.71 4.20 -25.93
CA ASN A 62 7.04 2.92 -25.74
C ASN A 62 5.52 3.14 -25.76
N GLU A 63 4.80 2.14 -26.24
CA GLU A 63 3.37 2.03 -25.95
C GLU A 63 3.16 1.57 -24.51
N LYS A 64 2.03 1.94 -23.90
CA LYS A 64 1.70 1.49 -22.54
C LYS A 64 1.73 -0.04 -22.43
N GLN A 65 1.29 -0.74 -23.48
CA GLN A 65 1.28 -2.21 -23.53
C GLN A 65 2.69 -2.80 -23.40
N GLU A 66 3.69 -2.25 -24.09
CA GLU A 66 5.07 -2.73 -24.00
C GLU A 66 5.62 -2.62 -22.56
N ILE A 67 5.26 -1.53 -21.86
CA ILE A 67 5.65 -1.34 -20.46
C ILE A 67 4.94 -2.37 -19.57
N VAL A 68 3.67 -2.63 -19.82
CA VAL A 68 2.90 -3.66 -19.09
C VAL A 68 3.47 -5.05 -19.33
N ASP A 69 3.91 -5.37 -20.54
CA ASP A 69 4.54 -6.66 -20.86
C ASP A 69 5.84 -6.85 -20.07
N ILE A 70 6.69 -5.81 -19.97
CA ILE A 70 7.90 -5.85 -19.12
C ILE A 70 7.54 -6.11 -17.65
N ILE A 71 6.50 -5.45 -17.14
CA ILE A 71 6.04 -5.66 -15.75
C ILE A 71 5.50 -7.08 -15.58
N SER A 72 4.72 -7.57 -16.54
CA SER A 72 4.14 -8.91 -16.51
C SER A 72 5.22 -9.99 -16.52
N ASP A 73 6.25 -9.83 -17.35
CA ASP A 73 7.39 -10.74 -17.39
C ASP A 73 8.13 -10.76 -16.05
N LEU A 74 8.36 -9.60 -15.43
CA LEU A 74 9.00 -9.54 -14.10
C LEU A 74 8.24 -10.33 -13.04
N PHE A 75 6.93 -10.15 -12.96
CA PHE A 75 6.10 -10.89 -12.00
C PHE A 75 5.93 -12.37 -12.37
N SER A 76 6.22 -12.76 -13.61
CA SER A 76 6.10 -14.14 -14.09
C SER A 76 7.42 -14.92 -14.01
N MET A 77 8.57 -14.25 -14.10
CA MET A 77 9.89 -14.87 -14.24
C MET A 77 10.61 -15.12 -12.91
N GLU A 78 10.25 -14.44 -11.83
CA GLU A 78 11.03 -14.46 -10.58
C GLU A 78 10.18 -14.84 -9.36
N ASN A 79 10.26 -16.13 -9.00
CA ASN A 79 9.83 -16.72 -7.72
C ASN A 79 8.32 -16.82 -7.46
N LYS A 80 7.90 -17.99 -6.96
CA LYS A 80 6.60 -18.10 -6.29
C LYS A 80 6.65 -17.18 -5.08
N SER A 81 5.73 -16.23 -5.00
CA SER A 81 5.57 -15.34 -3.85
C SER A 81 5.52 -16.15 -2.56
N ASP A 82 6.21 -15.68 -1.52
CA ASP A 82 6.07 -16.28 -0.20
C ASP A 82 4.69 -15.93 0.37
N LEU A 83 3.84 -16.94 0.50
CA LEU A 83 2.48 -16.80 1.00
C LEU A 83 2.38 -16.85 2.52
N SER A 84 3.46 -17.18 3.23
CA SER A 84 3.46 -17.34 4.69
C SER A 84 2.95 -16.08 5.40
N PHE A 85 3.47 -14.92 5.00
CA PHE A 85 3.08 -13.64 5.59
C PHE A 85 1.60 -13.31 5.35
N TYR A 86 1.08 -13.58 4.14
CA TYR A 86 -0.35 -13.39 3.86
C TYR A 86 -1.23 -14.36 4.64
N LYS A 87 -0.81 -15.61 4.81
CA LYS A 87 -1.53 -16.58 5.67
C LYS A 87 -1.61 -16.08 7.10
N GLU A 88 -0.50 -15.59 7.66
CA GLU A 88 -0.50 -15.01 9.01
C GLU A 88 -1.43 -13.79 9.14
N ILE A 89 -1.46 -12.92 8.12
CA ILE A 89 -2.40 -11.78 8.07
C ILE A 89 -3.85 -12.27 8.17
N PHE A 90 -4.25 -13.26 7.38
CA PHE A 90 -5.63 -13.78 7.39
C PHE A 90 -5.93 -14.57 8.66
N ASP A 91 -5.03 -15.45 9.09
CA ASP A 91 -5.19 -16.30 10.29
C ASP A 91 -5.27 -15.46 11.58
N SER A 92 -4.69 -14.25 11.57
CA SER A 92 -4.78 -13.33 12.72
C SER A 92 -6.20 -12.80 12.98
N ASP A 93 -7.04 -12.75 11.95
CA ASP A 93 -8.36 -12.10 11.93
C ASP A 93 -8.36 -10.63 12.41
N MET A 94 -7.22 -9.95 12.37
CA MET A 94 -7.06 -8.59 12.91
C MET A 94 -7.50 -7.49 11.93
N PHE A 95 -7.74 -7.82 10.67
CA PHE A 95 -7.91 -6.83 9.59
C PHE A 95 -9.29 -6.91 8.94
N SER A 96 -9.97 -5.77 8.84
CA SER A 96 -11.22 -5.64 8.08
C SER A 96 -10.99 -5.31 6.61
N SER A 97 -9.88 -4.64 6.32
CA SER A 97 -9.51 -4.30 4.95
C SER A 97 -8.01 -4.39 4.74
N ILE A 98 -7.62 -4.74 3.52
CA ILE A 98 -6.26 -4.62 3.01
C ILE A 98 -6.29 -3.59 1.88
N ILE A 99 -5.34 -2.66 1.88
CA ILE A 99 -5.21 -1.57 0.91
C ILE A 99 -3.82 -1.68 0.33
N THR A 100 -3.68 -1.63 -0.99
CA THR A 100 -2.37 -1.72 -1.65
C THR A 100 -2.25 -0.76 -2.82
N THR A 101 -1.01 -0.31 -3.03
CA THR A 101 -0.55 0.38 -4.24
C THR A 101 0.38 -0.50 -5.08
N ASN A 102 0.53 -1.77 -4.73
CA ASN A 102 1.41 -2.70 -5.43
C ASN A 102 0.66 -3.30 -6.63
N PHE A 103 1.43 -3.72 -7.63
CA PHE A 103 0.90 -4.21 -8.90
C PHE A 103 0.78 -5.72 -8.99
N ASP A 104 1.17 -6.47 -7.96
CA ASP A 104 1.12 -7.93 -7.96
C ASP A 104 -0.33 -8.46 -7.97
N TYR A 105 -0.52 -9.74 -8.32
CA TYR A 105 -1.83 -10.41 -8.33
C TYR A 105 -1.91 -11.55 -7.29
N THR A 106 -1.08 -11.50 -6.24
CA THR A 106 -0.88 -12.64 -5.34
C THR A 106 -2.13 -12.93 -4.50
N LEU A 107 -2.82 -11.90 -4.00
CA LEU A 107 -4.01 -12.08 -3.17
C LEU A 107 -5.19 -12.61 -3.97
N GLU A 108 -5.39 -12.10 -5.18
CA GLU A 108 -6.45 -12.55 -6.08
C GLU A 108 -6.25 -13.98 -6.55
N GLU A 109 -5.00 -14.38 -6.79
CA GLU A 109 -4.68 -15.73 -7.24
C GLU A 109 -4.82 -16.77 -6.12
N ASN A 110 -4.48 -16.41 -4.88
CA ASN A 110 -4.34 -17.39 -3.79
C ASN A 110 -5.41 -17.28 -2.68
N PHE A 111 -6.11 -16.15 -2.56
CA PHE A 111 -7.02 -15.86 -1.44
C PHE A 111 -8.36 -15.24 -1.88
N LEU A 112 -8.79 -15.46 -3.12
CA LEU A 112 -10.03 -14.90 -3.69
C LEU A 112 -11.30 -15.20 -2.85
N ASN A 113 -11.34 -16.34 -2.18
CA ASN A 113 -12.44 -16.72 -1.30
C ASN A 113 -12.47 -15.92 0.02
N LEU A 114 -11.36 -15.30 0.42
CA LEU A 114 -11.23 -14.51 1.65
C LEU A 114 -11.34 -13.01 1.43
N ILE A 115 -11.16 -12.54 0.19
CA ILE A 115 -11.14 -11.12 -0.13
C ILE A 115 -12.32 -10.68 -1.00
N LYS A 116 -12.62 -9.39 -0.92
CA LYS A 116 -13.56 -8.69 -1.79
C LYS A 116 -12.83 -7.55 -2.48
N ILE A 117 -12.56 -7.70 -3.77
CA ILE A 117 -11.75 -6.75 -4.56
C ILE A 117 -12.54 -5.47 -4.81
N ASN A 118 -11.86 -4.33 -4.67
CA ASN A 118 -12.34 -2.99 -5.01
C ASN A 118 -11.20 -2.26 -5.72
N THR A 119 -11.48 -1.74 -6.90
CA THR A 119 -10.58 -0.87 -7.66
C THR A 119 -11.29 0.44 -7.96
N PRO A 120 -10.58 1.50 -8.40
CA PRO A 120 -11.24 2.71 -8.88
C PRO A 120 -12.28 2.44 -9.98
N PHE A 121 -12.07 1.39 -10.77
CA PHE A 121 -12.89 1.04 -11.93
C PHE A 121 -14.03 0.07 -11.60
N ASP A 122 -13.93 -0.69 -10.51
CA ASP A 122 -14.95 -1.63 -10.07
C ASP A 122 -15.06 -1.67 -8.54
N VAL A 123 -16.19 -1.16 -8.02
CA VAL A 123 -16.47 -1.10 -6.59
C VAL A 123 -17.54 -2.12 -6.23
N ASN A 124 -17.12 -3.24 -5.65
CA ASN A 124 -18.03 -4.28 -5.21
C ASN A 124 -18.83 -3.79 -3.97
N ASN A 125 -20.17 -3.85 -3.99
CA ASN A 125 -21.03 -3.40 -2.89
C ASN A 125 -21.61 -4.55 -2.04
N GLU A 126 -21.25 -5.80 -2.31
CA GLU A 126 -21.76 -6.97 -1.59
C GLU A 126 -21.33 -7.01 -0.12
N GLU A 127 -22.29 -7.01 0.80
CA GLU A 127 -22.00 -7.25 2.21
C GLU A 127 -21.69 -8.73 2.41
N SER A 128 -20.40 -9.06 2.36
CA SER A 128 -19.87 -10.38 2.69
C SER A 128 -18.99 -10.27 3.93
N GLY A 129 -18.81 -11.37 4.67
CA GLY A 129 -17.85 -11.44 5.77
C GLY A 129 -16.37 -11.45 5.33
N LYS A 130 -16.09 -11.22 4.03
CA LYS A 130 -14.75 -11.22 3.46
C LYS A 130 -14.00 -9.92 3.78
N VAL A 131 -12.67 -9.99 3.79
CA VAL A 131 -11.81 -8.82 3.96
C VAL A 131 -11.94 -7.91 2.74
N ALA A 132 -12.23 -6.62 2.95
CA ALA A 132 -12.29 -5.66 1.85
C ALA A 132 -10.88 -5.40 1.31
N PHE A 133 -10.63 -5.73 0.05
CA PHE A 133 -9.34 -5.52 -0.59
C PHE A 133 -9.42 -4.34 -1.56
N TYR A 134 -8.66 -3.28 -1.31
CA TYR A 134 -8.60 -2.08 -2.12
C TYR A 134 -7.29 -2.03 -2.90
N LYS A 135 -7.38 -2.18 -4.22
CA LYS A 135 -6.24 -2.15 -5.12
C LYS A 135 -6.27 -0.87 -5.94
N ILE A 136 -5.55 0.14 -5.47
CA ILE A 136 -5.67 1.51 -5.96
C ILE A 136 -5.24 1.59 -7.43
N TYR A 137 -4.18 0.87 -7.78
CA TYR A 137 -3.59 0.97 -9.11
C TYR A 137 -3.94 -0.16 -10.08
N GLY A 138 -4.72 -1.15 -9.65
CA GLY A 138 -4.91 -2.38 -10.43
C GLY A 138 -3.62 -3.21 -10.48
N ASP A 139 -3.47 -4.02 -11.53
CA ASP A 139 -2.33 -4.92 -11.71
C ASP A 139 -2.01 -5.25 -13.16
N TYR A 140 -0.88 -5.95 -13.32
CA TYR A 140 -0.33 -6.37 -14.59
C TYR A 140 -1.15 -7.45 -15.31
N LYS A 141 -2.09 -8.14 -14.64
CA LYS A 141 -2.93 -9.17 -15.27
C LYS A 141 -4.27 -8.61 -15.76
N ASP A 142 -4.56 -7.32 -15.57
CA ASP A 142 -5.79 -6.72 -16.10
C ASP A 142 -5.81 -6.77 -17.63
N LYS A 143 -6.92 -7.23 -18.18
CA LYS A 143 -7.11 -7.36 -19.64
C LYS A 143 -7.39 -6.00 -20.29
N ASP A 144 -7.88 -5.05 -19.50
CA ASP A 144 -8.11 -3.69 -19.94
C ASP A 144 -6.97 -2.80 -19.43
N ILE A 145 -6.04 -2.49 -20.32
CA ILE A 145 -4.85 -1.70 -20.00
C ILE A 145 -5.17 -0.31 -19.45
N ASP A 146 -6.35 0.24 -19.75
CA ASP A 146 -6.78 1.52 -19.23
C ASP A 146 -7.15 1.46 -17.74
N LYS A 147 -7.37 0.27 -17.18
CA LYS A 147 -7.61 0.05 -15.75
C LYS A 147 -6.33 -0.11 -14.95
N PHE A 148 -5.21 -0.40 -15.60
CA PHE A 148 -3.92 -0.45 -14.95
C PHE A 148 -3.34 0.98 -14.82
N VAL A 149 -3.34 1.51 -13.59
CA VAL A 149 -2.87 2.87 -13.28
C VAL A 149 -1.37 2.83 -13.09
N LEU A 150 -0.64 3.31 -14.08
CA LEU A 150 0.82 3.21 -14.10
C LEU A 150 1.51 4.57 -14.27
N SER A 151 0.90 5.51 -15.01
CA SER A 151 1.47 6.82 -15.29
C SER A 151 0.98 7.91 -14.34
N SER A 152 1.70 9.04 -14.26
CA SER A 152 1.23 10.20 -13.48
C SER A 152 -0.11 10.74 -13.99
N GLN A 153 -0.40 10.67 -15.29
CA GLN A 153 -1.71 11.02 -15.83
C GLN A 153 -2.79 10.05 -15.39
N ASP A 154 -2.52 8.73 -15.32
CA ASP A 154 -3.48 7.75 -14.78
C ASP A 154 -3.85 8.07 -13.33
N ILE A 155 -2.85 8.38 -12.50
CA ILE A 155 -3.05 8.72 -11.09
C ILE A 155 -3.90 9.99 -10.97
N LYS A 156 -3.57 11.04 -11.74
CA LYS A 156 -4.35 12.27 -11.77
C LYS A 156 -5.79 12.01 -12.22
N ARG A 157 -5.98 11.18 -13.23
CA ARG A 157 -7.29 10.77 -13.76
C ARG A 157 -8.15 10.14 -12.66
N ILE A 158 -7.61 9.14 -11.95
CA ILE A 158 -8.38 8.48 -10.88
C ILE A 158 -8.68 9.42 -9.69
N LYS A 159 -7.81 10.39 -9.38
CA LYS A 159 -8.02 11.36 -8.28
C LYS A 159 -9.07 12.42 -8.60
N VAL A 160 -9.14 12.88 -9.85
CA VAL A 160 -9.88 14.11 -10.22
C VAL A 160 -11.23 13.83 -10.84
N LEU A 161 -11.35 12.79 -11.68
CA LEU A 161 -12.61 12.55 -12.39
C LEU A 161 -13.68 12.01 -11.44
N GLY A 162 -14.86 12.63 -11.48
CA GLY A 162 -15.99 12.26 -10.62
C GLY A 162 -16.47 10.82 -10.79
N PHE A 163 -16.17 10.18 -11.93
CA PHE A 163 -16.47 8.77 -12.19
C PHE A 163 -15.90 7.82 -11.11
N TYR A 164 -14.76 8.19 -10.51
CA TYR A 164 -14.07 7.35 -9.52
C TYR A 164 -14.41 7.74 -8.07
N ALA A 165 -15.29 8.74 -7.86
CA ALA A 165 -15.58 9.27 -6.53
C ALA A 165 -16.07 8.19 -5.55
N LYS A 166 -16.92 7.27 -6.02
CA LYS A 166 -17.49 6.18 -5.21
C LYS A 166 -16.40 5.28 -4.59
N PHE A 167 -15.33 4.99 -5.31
CA PHE A 167 -14.21 4.21 -4.78
C PHE A 167 -13.55 4.95 -3.62
N TRP A 168 -13.25 6.23 -3.81
CA TRP A 168 -12.58 7.05 -2.80
C TRP A 168 -13.44 7.30 -1.57
N GLU A 169 -14.74 7.57 -1.75
CA GLU A 169 -15.69 7.70 -0.65
C GLU A 169 -15.72 6.43 0.20
N LYS A 170 -15.80 5.27 -0.46
CA LYS A 170 -15.80 3.99 0.23
C LYS A 170 -14.49 3.71 0.97
N LEU A 171 -13.34 3.99 0.34
CA LEU A 171 -12.05 3.84 0.98
C LEU A 171 -11.91 4.76 2.20
N ARG A 172 -12.30 6.04 2.08
CA ARG A 172 -12.27 7.00 3.20
C ARG A 172 -13.20 6.60 4.35
N ILE A 173 -14.31 5.93 4.06
CA ILE A 173 -15.17 5.35 5.10
C ILE A 173 -14.41 4.34 5.96
N GLU A 174 -13.50 3.54 5.39
CA GLU A 174 -12.67 2.62 6.19
C GLU A 174 -11.70 3.39 7.12
N PHE A 175 -11.05 4.45 6.61
CA PHE A 175 -10.18 5.32 7.41
C PHE A 175 -10.93 6.11 8.50
N ASN A 176 -12.22 6.41 8.28
CA ASN A 176 -13.09 7.01 9.29
C ASN A 176 -13.53 6.03 10.38
N LYS A 177 -13.67 4.75 10.03
CA LYS A 177 -14.23 3.71 10.91
C LYS A 177 -13.18 2.99 11.74
N ARG A 178 -11.97 2.80 11.21
CA ARG A 178 -10.95 1.94 11.82
C ARG A 178 -9.57 2.57 11.72
N ALA A 179 -8.75 2.30 12.73
CA ALA A 179 -7.34 2.64 12.68
C ALA A 179 -6.64 1.90 11.52
N THR A 180 -5.65 2.54 10.91
CA THR A 180 -4.91 2.01 9.78
C THR A 180 -3.48 1.69 10.18
N ILE A 181 -2.98 0.51 9.85
CA ILE A 181 -1.58 0.11 10.04
C ILE A 181 -0.92 0.08 8.66
N ILE A 182 0.08 0.93 8.46
CA ILE A 182 0.91 0.96 7.26
C ILE A 182 2.10 0.01 7.47
N LEU A 183 2.28 -0.95 6.57
CA LEU A 183 3.35 -1.93 6.58
C LEU A 183 4.12 -1.88 5.25
N GLY A 184 5.45 -1.95 5.32
CA GLY A 184 6.30 -2.00 4.13
C GLY A 184 6.21 -0.72 3.29
N ALA A 185 6.05 0.45 3.93
CA ALA A 185 6.09 1.71 3.21
C ALA A 185 7.48 1.99 2.63
N ASN A 186 7.52 2.54 1.43
CA ASN A 186 8.68 3.27 0.92
C ASN A 186 8.40 4.76 1.09
N LEU A 187 8.89 5.37 2.17
CA LEU A 187 8.61 6.78 2.48
C LEU A 187 9.37 7.76 1.58
N GLU A 188 10.37 7.30 0.84
CA GLU A 188 11.04 8.09 -0.21
C GLU A 188 10.17 8.18 -1.49
N ASP A 189 9.16 7.32 -1.64
CA ASP A 189 8.19 7.39 -2.74
C ASP A 189 7.18 8.53 -2.52
N LYS A 190 7.47 9.67 -3.14
CA LYS A 190 6.61 10.87 -3.07
C LYS A 190 5.20 10.63 -3.61
N GLU A 191 5.06 9.73 -4.57
CA GLU A 191 3.77 9.43 -5.19
C GLU A 191 2.90 8.60 -4.24
N PHE A 192 3.52 7.65 -3.52
CA PHE A 192 2.87 6.94 -2.42
C PHE A 192 2.37 7.91 -1.35
N LEU A 193 3.22 8.85 -0.91
CA LEU A 193 2.83 9.88 0.07
C LEU A 193 1.71 10.80 -0.45
N ASP A 194 1.74 11.20 -1.73
CA ASP A 194 0.70 12.01 -2.36
C ASP A 194 -0.66 11.28 -2.43
N ILE A 195 -0.67 9.98 -2.69
CA ILE A 195 -1.90 9.18 -2.65
C ILE A 195 -2.44 9.07 -1.22
N LEU A 196 -1.58 8.81 -0.23
CA LEU A 196 -2.01 8.80 1.16
C LEU A 196 -2.58 10.16 1.59
N ASP A 197 -1.90 11.26 1.22
CA ASP A 197 -2.36 12.62 1.48
C ASP A 197 -3.75 12.88 0.87
N PHE A 198 -3.97 12.44 -0.37
CA PHE A 198 -5.24 12.58 -1.06
C PHE A 198 -6.40 11.79 -0.42
N ILE A 199 -6.11 10.63 0.18
CA ILE A 199 -7.08 9.85 0.92
C ILE A 199 -7.38 10.54 2.25
N MET A 200 -6.33 10.79 3.06
CA MET A 200 -6.44 11.23 4.44
C MET A 200 -6.89 12.69 4.59
N SER A 201 -6.47 13.60 3.69
CA SER A 201 -6.83 15.04 3.76
C SER A 201 -8.33 15.33 3.65
N LYS A 202 -9.09 14.41 3.05
CA LYS A 202 -10.54 14.54 2.84
C LYS A 202 -11.33 13.57 3.72
N THR A 203 -10.73 13.13 4.83
CA THR A 203 -11.34 12.20 5.78
C THR A 203 -11.78 12.97 7.02
N ASP A 204 -13.09 13.12 7.22
CA ASP A 204 -13.66 13.98 8.28
C ASP A 204 -13.27 13.58 9.71
N ARG A 205 -13.16 12.26 9.97
CA ARG A 205 -12.86 11.69 11.28
C ARG A 205 -11.80 10.60 11.13
N LEU A 206 -10.64 10.99 10.61
CA LEU A 206 -9.51 10.10 10.43
C LEU A 206 -9.16 9.39 11.74
N GLN A 207 -9.26 8.07 11.76
CA GLN A 207 -8.80 7.26 12.89
C GLN A 207 -7.27 7.21 12.92
N THR A 208 -6.72 6.82 14.08
CA THR A 208 -5.28 6.72 14.27
C THR A 208 -4.63 5.90 13.16
N THR A 209 -3.54 6.45 12.61
CA THR A 209 -2.71 5.74 11.63
C THR A 209 -1.40 5.36 12.31
N TYR A 210 -1.03 4.09 12.20
CA TYR A 210 0.21 3.54 12.68
C TYR A 210 1.14 3.26 11.50
N LEU A 211 2.41 3.61 11.61
CA LEU A 211 3.46 3.16 10.71
C LEU A 211 4.25 2.06 11.40
N TYR A 212 4.15 0.83 10.88
CA TYR A 212 4.98 -0.30 11.32
C TYR A 212 6.27 -0.34 10.49
N ILE A 213 7.39 -0.14 11.16
CA ILE A 213 8.69 0.01 10.52
C ILE A 213 9.80 -0.44 11.46
N ASN A 214 10.88 -1.00 10.93
CA ASN A 214 12.07 -1.35 11.70
C ASN A 214 12.87 -0.08 12.06
N ASP A 215 14.13 -0.25 12.46
CA ASP A 215 15.02 0.86 12.83
C ASP A 215 15.37 1.81 11.66
N GLU A 216 14.95 1.53 10.41
CA GLU A 216 15.10 2.45 9.28
C GLU A 216 14.35 3.78 9.45
N ILE A 217 13.37 3.85 10.36
CA ILE A 217 12.62 5.10 10.61
C ILE A 217 13.52 6.28 10.96
N ASP A 218 14.62 6.04 11.68
CA ASP A 218 15.52 7.11 12.10
C ASP A 218 16.21 7.77 10.88
N LYS A 219 16.43 7.02 9.78
CA LYS A 219 16.91 7.56 8.49
C LYS A 219 15.85 8.46 7.85
N TYR A 220 14.59 8.02 7.84
CA TYR A 220 13.50 8.77 7.20
C TYR A 220 13.16 10.07 7.93
N MET A 221 13.30 10.10 9.27
CA MET A 221 13.04 11.30 10.08
C MET A 221 14.04 12.45 9.83
N ALA A 222 15.15 12.20 9.11
CA ALA A 222 16.04 13.27 8.64
C ALA A 222 15.44 14.07 7.46
N ASP A 223 14.50 13.50 6.69
CA ASP A 223 13.82 14.20 5.61
C ASP A 223 12.66 15.03 6.17
N LYS A 224 12.67 16.34 5.87
CA LYS A 224 11.64 17.28 6.34
C LYS A 224 10.26 17.00 5.75
N ASN A 225 10.17 16.53 4.50
CA ASN A 225 8.89 16.23 3.86
C ASN A 225 8.24 15.01 4.52
N ILE A 226 9.02 13.97 4.80
CA ILE A 226 8.53 12.77 5.49
C ILE A 226 8.10 13.12 6.92
N THR A 227 8.95 13.85 7.65
CA THR A 227 8.61 14.31 9.01
C THR A 227 7.36 15.18 9.03
N ASN A 228 7.22 16.11 8.09
CA ASN A 228 6.02 16.95 7.98
C ASN A 228 4.77 16.12 7.67
N PHE A 229 4.87 15.10 6.81
CA PHE A 229 3.76 14.20 6.50
C PHE A 229 3.32 13.40 7.73
N ILE A 230 4.27 12.80 8.45
CA ILE A 230 4.02 12.08 9.71
C ILE A 230 3.31 12.99 10.73
N ASN A 231 3.83 14.22 10.91
CA ASN A 231 3.27 15.18 11.85
C ASN A 231 1.88 15.68 11.42
N LYS A 232 1.67 15.95 10.12
CA LYS A 232 0.38 16.41 9.57
C LYS A 232 -0.76 15.47 9.93
N TYR A 233 -0.50 14.16 9.90
CA TYR A 233 -1.51 13.12 10.16
C TYR A 233 -1.36 12.45 11.53
N SER A 234 -0.47 12.96 12.39
CA SER A 234 -0.18 12.38 13.71
C SER A 234 0.07 10.88 13.66
N ILE A 235 0.87 10.43 12.68
CA ILE A 235 1.15 9.01 12.47
C ILE A 235 1.98 8.47 13.62
N GLU A 236 1.46 7.45 14.31
CA GLU A 236 2.16 6.79 15.42
C GLU A 236 3.12 5.73 14.89
N ILE A 237 4.36 5.70 15.39
CA ILE A 237 5.35 4.71 14.97
C ILE A 237 5.27 3.47 15.87
N ILE A 238 5.23 2.29 15.25
CA ILE A 238 5.42 1.00 15.89
C ILE A 238 6.75 0.43 15.36
N LYS A 239 7.78 0.44 16.22
CA LYS A 239 9.08 -0.15 15.87
C LYS A 239 8.99 -1.68 15.99
N GLY A 240 9.40 -2.38 14.94
CA GLY A 240 9.51 -3.84 14.98
C GLY A 240 9.95 -4.46 13.66
N GLU A 241 10.46 -5.69 13.74
CA GLU A 241 10.84 -6.48 12.58
C GLU A 241 9.60 -7.10 11.90
N ALA A 242 9.71 -7.41 10.61
CA ALA A 242 8.58 -7.95 9.83
C ALA A 242 8.05 -9.28 10.42
N LYS A 243 8.95 -10.18 10.85
CA LYS A 243 8.60 -11.47 11.46
C LYS A 243 7.78 -11.33 12.76
N ASP A 244 7.92 -10.19 13.45
CA ASP A 244 7.27 -9.92 14.73
C ASP A 244 6.00 -9.07 14.55
N PHE A 245 5.58 -8.82 13.29
CA PHE A 245 4.45 -7.95 12.97
C PHE A 245 3.16 -8.34 13.69
N ILE A 246 2.65 -9.55 13.45
CA ILE A 246 1.41 -10.02 14.09
C ILE A 246 1.56 -10.14 15.61
N PRO A 247 2.63 -10.76 16.17
CA PRO A 247 2.86 -10.79 17.62
C PRO A 247 2.85 -9.41 18.27
N ASN A 248 3.57 -8.43 17.71
CA ASN A 248 3.66 -7.08 18.26
C ASN A 248 2.30 -6.36 18.26
N LEU A 249 1.49 -6.55 17.22
CA LEU A 249 0.15 -5.99 17.18
C LEU A 249 -0.77 -6.64 18.22
N LYS A 250 -0.67 -7.95 18.43
CA LYS A 250 -1.42 -8.66 19.47
C LYS A 250 -1.06 -8.15 20.86
N GLU A 251 0.23 -8.08 21.18
CA GLU A 251 0.71 -7.56 22.46
C GLU A 251 0.25 -6.11 22.69
N ARG A 252 0.36 -5.26 21.66
CA ARG A 252 0.07 -3.84 21.80
C ARG A 252 -1.43 -3.53 21.96
N PHE A 253 -2.29 -4.26 21.27
CA PHE A 253 -3.70 -3.89 21.13
C PHE A 253 -4.70 -4.88 21.74
N PHE A 254 -4.28 -6.12 22.03
CA PHE A 254 -5.19 -7.19 22.46
C PHE A 254 -4.78 -7.87 23.78
N ASP A 255 -3.52 -7.75 24.21
CA ASP A 255 -3.11 -8.26 25.52
C ASP A 255 -3.54 -7.31 26.65
N GLU A 256 -4.45 -7.78 27.52
CA GLU A 256 -5.02 -7.03 28.66
C GLU A 256 -4.01 -6.69 29.79
N LYS A 257 -2.72 -7.05 29.65
CA LYS A 257 -1.72 -6.97 30.74
C LYS A 257 -1.05 -5.60 30.97
N LYS A 258 -1.71 -4.47 30.71
CA LYS A 258 -1.17 -3.13 31.05
C LYS A 258 -2.12 -2.19 31.81
N SER A 259 -3.10 -2.72 32.54
CA SER A 259 -3.94 -1.89 33.44
C SER A 259 -4.26 -2.51 34.81
N GLY A 260 -3.38 -3.35 35.36
CA GLY A 260 -3.59 -4.02 36.66
C GLY A 260 -2.55 -3.72 37.76
N ASP A 261 -1.26 -3.63 37.44
CA ASP A 261 -0.21 -3.80 38.48
C ASP A 261 0.59 -2.55 38.85
N ALA A 262 0.00 -1.34 38.72
CA ALA A 262 0.71 -0.09 39.08
C ALA A 262 0.04 0.74 40.19
N LEU A 263 -1.03 0.27 40.83
CA LEU A 263 -1.74 1.01 41.90
C LEU A 263 -1.95 0.24 43.21
N GLN A 264 -1.29 -0.90 43.39
CA GLN A 264 -1.19 -1.55 44.70
C GLN A 264 0.27 -1.75 45.06
N ASN A 265 0.90 -0.69 45.55
CA ASN A 265 1.94 -0.73 46.58
C ASN A 265 2.35 0.71 46.83
N PHE A 266 1.85 1.27 47.94
CA PHE A 266 2.51 2.18 48.89
C PHE A 266 1.38 2.77 49.75
N ALA A 267 0.91 1.95 50.68
CA ALA A 267 0.36 2.40 51.96
C ALA A 267 1.52 2.51 52.95
#